data_AF-A0A6N2XTL8-F1
#
_entry.id   AF-A0A6N2XTL8-F1
#
_cell.length_a   1.000
_cell.length_b   1.000
_cell.length_c   1.000
_cell.angle_alpha   90.00
_cell.angle_beta   90.00
_cell.angle_gamma   90.00
#
_symmetry.space_group_name_H-M   'P 1'
#
loop_
_entity.id
_entity.type
_entity.pdbx_description
1 polymer ?
#
loop_
_entity_poly.entity_id
_entity_poly.type
_entity_poly.pdbx_seq_one_letter_code
_entity_poly.pdbx_strand_id
1 'polypeptide(L)' 'MSVAGNKKRVFITLDLNILEQLEFLAEKKGVNKSSLISFWISDEYERVKNSEKKDEKK' A
#
# COMPACT_ATOMS: atom_id res chain seq x y z
N MET A 1 5.96 -11.94 24.25
CA MET A 1 5.47 -10.55 24.22
C MET A 1 5.66 -10.03 22.81
N SER A 2 4.60 -9.62 22.12
CA SER A 2 4.68 -9.17 20.73
C SER A 2 5.51 -7.88 20.67
N VAL A 3 6.40 -7.80 19.69
CA VAL A 3 7.11 -6.57 19.35
C VAL A 3 6.04 -5.64 18.75
N ALA A 4 5.35 -4.90 19.62
CA ALA A 4 4.55 -3.74 19.24
C ALA A 4 5.53 -2.65 18.80
N GLY A 5 6.23 -2.89 17.68
CA GLY A 5 7.11 -1.94 17.05
C GLY A 5 6.30 -0.69 16.77
N ASN A 6 6.86 0.46 17.14
CA ASN A 6 6.25 1.77 16.99
C ASN A 6 5.83 1.98 15.52
N LYS A 7 4.59 1.63 15.18
CA LYS A 7 4.07 1.80 13.82
C LYS A 7 3.92 3.29 13.58
N LYS A 8 4.80 3.85 12.75
CA LYS A 8 4.69 5.24 12.30
C LYS A 8 3.33 5.41 11.59
N ARG A 9 2.52 6.35 12.09
CA ARG A 9 1.25 6.70 11.46
C ARG A 9 1.53 7.79 10.43
N VAL A 10 0.91 7.66 9.27
CA VAL A 10 0.96 8.66 8.21
C VAL A 10 -0.46 9.06 7.87
N PHE A 11 -0.64 10.34 7.59
CA PHE A 11 -1.88 10.85 7.02
C PHE A 11 -1.69 10.96 5.51
N ILE A 12 -2.69 10.54 4.78
CA ILE A 12 -2.75 10.66 3.32
C ILE A 12 -4.01 11.43 2.97
N THR A 13 -3.89 12.29 1.96
CA THR A 13 -5.04 12.99 1.38
C THR A 13 -5.33 12.34 0.05
N LEU A 14 -6.60 12.02 -0.19
CA LEU A 14 -7.07 11.39 -1.42
C LEU A 14 -8.23 12.21 -1.96
N ASP A 15 -8.37 12.24 -3.28
CA ASP A 15 -9.58 12.76 -3.92
C ASP A 15 -10.79 11.88 -3.55
N LEU A 16 -11.97 12.51 -3.50
CA LEU A 16 -13.19 11.86 -3.01
C LEU A 16 -13.55 10.60 -3.82
N ASN A 17 -13.42 10.67 -5.15
CA ASN A 17 -13.67 9.54 -6.05
C ASN A 17 -12.75 8.34 -5.77
N ILE A 18 -11.47 8.59 -5.45
CA ILE A 18 -10.50 7.55 -5.12
C ILE A 18 -10.82 6.94 -3.74
N LEU A 19 -11.23 7.78 -2.79
CA LEU A 19 -11.65 7.32 -1.47
C LEU A 19 -12.86 6.37 -1.56
N GLU A 20 -13.90 6.73 -2.33
CA GLU A 20 -15.10 5.90 -2.53
C GLU A 20 -14.74 4.54 -3.15
N GLN A 21 -13.87 4.53 -4.17
CA GLN A 21 -13.40 3.29 -4.78
C GLN A 21 -12.61 2.41 -3.79
N LEU A 22 -11.76 3.02 -2.97
CA LEU A 22 -11.01 2.31 -1.94
C LEU A 22 -11.96 1.70 -0.90
N GLU A 23 -13.00 2.43 -0.49
CA GLU A 23 -14.03 1.94 0.44
C GLU A 23 -14.78 0.74 -0.13
N PHE A 24 -15.26 0.85 -1.36
CA PHE A 24 -15.93 -0.26 -2.04
C PHE A 24 -15.04 -1.51 -2.13
N LEU A 25 -13.76 -1.33 -2.48
CA LEU A 25 -12.81 -2.44 -2.58
C LEU A 25 -12.51 -3.07 -1.21
N ALA A 26 -12.36 -2.24 -0.17
CA ALA A 26 -12.13 -2.68 1.20
C ALA A 26 -13.28 -3.58 1.68
N GLU A 27 -14.51 -3.13 1.50
CA GLU A 27 -15.72 -3.89 1.85
C GLU A 27 -15.81 -5.20 1.07
N LYS A 28 -15.67 -5.14 -0.27
CA LYS A 28 -15.77 -6.32 -1.14
C LYS A 28 -14.72 -7.38 -0.80
N LYS A 29 -13.54 -6.97 -0.33
CA LYS A 29 -12.44 -7.87 0.02
C LYS A 29 -12.41 -8.27 1.50
N GLY A 30 -13.27 -7.68 2.33
CA GLY A 30 -13.30 -7.93 3.78
C GLY A 30 -12.03 -7.49 4.50
N VAL A 31 -11.37 -6.43 4.01
CA VAL A 31 -10.13 -5.88 4.58
C VAL A 31 -10.31 -4.40 4.90
N ASN A 32 -9.50 -3.86 5.82
CA ASN A 32 -9.54 -2.43 6.10
C ASN A 32 -8.81 -1.62 5.01
N LYS A 33 -9.21 -0.35 4.86
CA LYS A 33 -8.62 0.61 3.91
C LYS A 33 -7.10 0.72 4.03
N SER A 34 -6.59 0.87 5.26
CA SER A 34 -5.14 1.03 5.51
C SER A 34 -4.32 -0.18 5.07
N SER A 35 -4.86 -1.39 5.17
CA SER A 35 -4.22 -2.61 4.71
C SER A 35 -4.12 -2.61 3.19
N LEU A 36 -5.18 -2.25 2.46
CA LEU A 36 -5.14 -2.16 0.99
C LEU A 36 -4.07 -1.19 0.51
N ILE A 37 -3.99 -0.01 1.13
CA ILE A 37 -2.96 0.98 0.79
C ILE A 37 -1.57 0.45 1.10
N SER A 38 -1.39 -0.21 2.26
CA SER A 38 -0.11 -0.79 2.63
C SER A 38 0.31 -1.89 1.65
N PHE A 39 -0.62 -2.72 1.20
CA PHE A 39 -0.38 -3.75 0.18
C PHE A 39 0.01 -3.13 -1.15
N TRP A 40 -0.72 -2.11 -1.60
CA TRP A 40 -0.42 -1.42 -2.86
C TRP A 40 0.97 -0.77 -2.85
N ILE A 41 1.33 -0.05 -1.79
CA ILE A 41 2.67 0.55 -1.64
C ILE A 41 3.76 -0.53 -1.66
N SER A 42 3.51 -1.66 -1.00
CA SER A 42 4.49 -2.76 -0.96
C SER A 42 4.67 -3.41 -2.34
N ASP A 43 3.58 -3.62 -3.08
CA ASP A 43 3.63 -4.17 -4.45
C ASP A 43 4.38 -3.22 -5.39
N GLU A 44 4.08 -1.91 -5.32
CA GLU A 44 4.73 -0.91 -6.17
C GLU A 44 6.23 -0.80 -5.87
N TYR A 45 6.61 -0.83 -4.59
CA TYR A 45 8.02 -0.83 -4.17
C TYR A 45 8.79 -2.02 -4.77
N GLU A 46 8.22 -3.23 -4.71
CA GLU A 46 8.86 -4.42 -5.28
C GLU A 46 8.94 -4.35 -6.81
N ARG A 47 7.94 -3.76 -7.49
CA ARG A 47 8.00 -3.54 -8.95
C ARG A 47 9.14 -2.63 -9.35
N VAL A 48 9.24 -1.45 -8.72
CA VAL A 48 10.29 -0.45 -9.01
C VAL A 48 11.68 -1.01 -8.72
N LYS A 49 11.86 -1.66 -7.57
CA LYS A 49 13.13 -2.30 -7.20
C LYS A 49 13.58 -3.37 -8.20
N ASN A 50 12.63 -4.11 -8.78
CA ASN A 50 12.92 -5.15 -9.75
C ASN A 50 13.17 -4.62 -11.17
N SER A 51 12.66 -3.42 -11.52
CA SER A 51 13.05 -2.75 -12.77
C SER A 51 14.48 -2.20 -12.71
N GLU A 52 14.89 -1.58 -11.61
CA GLU A 52 16.26 -1.04 -11.47
C GLU A 52 17.33 -2.13 -11.61
N LYS A 53 17.10 -3.31 -11.01
CA LYS A 53 18.01 -4.47 -11.13
C LYS A 53 18.13 -5.04 -12.55
N LYS A 54 17.15 -4.78 -13.43
CA LYS A 54 17.21 -5.22 -14.83
C LYS A 54 18.07 -4.27 -15.67
N ASP A 55 18.09 -2.99 -15.31
CA ASP A 55 18.88 -1.98 -16.01
C ASP A 55 20.37 -2.05 -15.62
N GLU A 56 20.70 -2.46 -14.39
CA GLU A 56 22.09 -2.69 -13.95
C GLU A 56 22.77 -3.93 -14.58
N LYS A 57 22.00 -4.83 -15.21
CA LYS A 57 22.51 -6.07 -15.83
C LYS A 57 22.70 -5.99 -17.35
N LYS A 58 22.45 -4.84 -17.96
CA LYS A 58 22.74 -4.55 -19.37
C LYS A 58 24.04 -3.77 -19.50
#